data_AF-A0AAN5YSU9-F1
#
_entry.id   AF-A0AAN5YSU9-F1
#
_cell.length_a   1.000
_cell.length_b   1.000
_cell.length_c   1.000
_cell.angle_alpha   90.00
_cell.angle_beta   90.00
_cell.angle_gamma   90.00
#
_symmetry.space_group_name_H-M   'P 1'
#
loop_
_entity.id
_entity.type
_entity.pdbx_description
1 polymer ?
#
loop_
_entity_poly.entity_id
_entity_poly.type
_entity_poly.pdbx_seq_one_letter_code
_entity_poly.pdbx_strand_id
1 'polypeptide(L)'
;MRPREDVGWLDIGLGKDMRFTIRDNGRLARILDSVIVQENKIPAFCAFLGGDAKDNAMKYIFPQNNIRRHRSRSSIGLRYDVGSLHSASPVIIADGDPQLSPRPNVSDVSGTDHSIMWEASSPRMVLWAIWARLIFLFADTVCIFADDFPELADVVDFLTGCMDMRSASTLPLPIRPRVIVVLSDDADDTLESALQRDRFYSQLQEAHDGLFANTFSSINLMHCGEKHLSEKARCERLRSLLFGQLKDMQAVRQDHRALFASSHWKGFFQSAVRHTANELHQPFNFIKATRASHPIPPNTSTCIAHYCQAAELAGIQFEELAPTIASALVMDHYVPGMLCKKYPVLGVLAP
;
A
#
# COMPACT_ATOMS: atom_id res chain seq x y z
N MET A 1 27.13 21.95 4.94
CA MET A 1 26.63 20.80 4.14
C MET A 1 25.44 20.19 4.88
N ARG A 2 24.23 20.15 4.29
CA ARG A 2 23.12 19.39 4.89
C ARG A 2 23.44 17.89 4.74
N PRO A 3 23.22 17.05 5.77
CA PRO A 3 23.45 15.61 5.66
C PRO A 3 22.64 15.05 4.49
N ARG A 4 23.23 14.12 3.72
CA ARG A 4 22.52 13.38 2.68
C ARG A 4 21.47 12.52 3.40
N GLU A 5 20.20 12.88 3.25
CA GLU A 5 19.12 12.09 3.84
C GLU A 5 19.05 10.72 3.15
N ASP A 6 19.16 9.66 3.93
CA ASP A 6 18.98 8.28 3.47
C ASP A 6 17.48 7.98 3.33
N VAL A 7 17.10 7.61 2.12
CA VAL A 7 15.72 7.30 1.71
C VAL A 7 15.47 5.79 1.67
N GLY A 8 16.46 4.95 1.98
CA GLY A 8 16.30 3.50 2.03
C GLY A 8 15.24 3.08 3.04
N TRP A 9 14.31 2.22 2.61
CA TRP A 9 13.19 1.77 3.43
C TRP A 9 13.18 0.27 3.63
N LEU A 10 12.98 -0.50 2.55
CA LEU A 10 12.90 -1.95 2.60
C LEU A 10 13.98 -2.56 1.73
N ASP A 11 14.54 -3.66 2.22
CA ASP A 11 15.53 -4.44 1.50
C ASP A 11 15.36 -5.94 1.73
N ILE A 12 16.11 -6.73 0.96
CA ILE A 12 16.14 -8.19 1.09
C ILE A 12 17.44 -8.58 1.78
N GLY A 13 17.30 -9.23 2.93
CA GLY A 13 18.41 -9.78 3.68
C GLY A 13 18.53 -11.29 3.55
N LEU A 14 19.60 -11.81 4.13
CA LEU A 14 19.76 -13.23 4.39
C LEU A 14 19.96 -13.45 5.89
N GLY A 15 19.13 -14.30 6.48
CA GLY A 15 19.21 -14.69 7.88
C GLY A 15 20.38 -15.65 8.12
N LYS A 16 20.73 -15.86 9.39
CA LYS A 16 21.77 -16.82 9.80
C LYS A 16 21.44 -18.26 9.41
N ASP A 17 20.16 -18.56 9.25
CA ASP A 17 19.59 -19.82 8.79
C ASP A 17 19.55 -19.94 7.26
N MET A 18 20.18 -19.02 6.54
CA MET A 18 20.21 -18.94 5.07
C MET A 18 18.82 -18.73 4.44
N ARG A 19 17.81 -18.32 5.22
CA ARG A 19 16.51 -17.91 4.69
C ARG A 19 16.52 -16.45 4.32
N PHE A 20 15.74 -16.07 3.31
CA PHE A 20 15.54 -14.67 2.99
C PHE A 20 14.83 -13.94 4.14
N THR A 21 15.18 -12.67 4.34
CA THR A 21 14.53 -11.81 5.32
C THR A 21 14.02 -10.54 4.64
N ILE A 22 12.88 -10.02 5.11
CA ILE A 22 12.43 -8.66 4.80
C ILE A 22 13.08 -7.73 5.81
N ARG A 23 13.93 -6.81 5.34
CA ARG A 23 14.63 -5.85 6.19
C ARG A 23 13.89 -4.52 6.20
N ASP A 24 13.40 -4.11 7.36
CA ASP A 24 12.83 -2.77 7.58
C ASP A 24 13.85 -1.83 8.25
N ASN A 25 14.24 -0.78 7.53
CA ASN A 25 15.15 0.27 8.01
C ASN A 25 14.43 1.34 8.87
N GLY A 26 13.16 1.12 9.22
CA GLY A 26 12.36 1.99 10.09
C GLY A 26 12.05 3.36 9.48
N ARG A 27 12.22 3.52 8.17
CA ARG A 27 12.08 4.81 7.46
C ARG A 27 10.64 5.34 7.53
N LEU A 28 9.64 4.47 7.39
CA LEU A 28 8.23 4.86 7.48
C LEU A 28 7.91 5.47 8.85
N ALA A 29 8.28 4.78 9.93
CA ALA A 29 8.07 5.28 11.29
C ALA A 29 8.75 6.64 11.49
N ARG A 30 9.99 6.81 11.00
CA ARG A 30 10.69 8.10 11.05
C ARG A 30 9.96 9.20 10.31
N ILE A 31 9.49 8.96 9.07
CA ILE A 31 8.74 9.97 8.29
C ILE A 31 7.44 10.34 9.00
N LEU A 32 6.69 9.33 9.47
CA LEU A 32 5.43 9.55 10.16
C LEU A 32 5.66 10.36 11.45
N ASP A 33 6.61 9.94 12.30
CA ASP A 33 6.86 10.54 13.61
C ASP A 33 7.52 11.94 13.55
N SER A 34 8.36 12.22 12.54
CA SER A 34 9.16 13.46 12.48
C SER A 34 8.65 14.51 11.50
N VAL A 35 7.97 14.10 10.42
CA VAL A 35 7.57 15.01 9.34
C VAL A 35 6.05 15.17 9.28
N ILE A 36 5.30 14.10 9.57
CA ILE A 36 3.84 14.07 9.40
C ILE A 36 3.10 14.29 10.76
N VAL A 37 3.83 14.43 11.88
CA VAL A 37 3.22 14.60 13.21
C VAL A 37 3.04 16.06 13.64
N GLN A 38 1.75 16.44 13.74
CA GLN A 38 1.11 17.05 14.92
C GLN A 38 -0.44 16.97 14.86
N GLU A 39 -1.05 16.62 13.72
CA GLU A 39 -2.53 16.68 13.54
C GLU A 39 -3.21 15.35 13.14
N ASN A 40 -2.54 14.20 13.30
CA ASN A 40 -3.08 12.89 12.87
C ASN A 40 -3.57 12.92 11.40
N LYS A 41 -2.73 13.51 10.54
CA LYS A 41 -3.00 13.66 9.10
C LYS A 41 -3.22 12.31 8.42
N ILE A 42 -3.85 12.36 7.27
CA ILE A 42 -4.25 11.17 6.51
C ILE A 42 -3.40 11.11 5.25
N PRO A 43 -2.27 10.40 5.26
CA PRO A 43 -1.39 10.36 4.10
C PRO A 43 -2.05 9.65 2.93
N ALA A 44 -1.81 10.16 1.72
CA ALA A 44 -1.99 9.42 0.47
C ALA A 44 -0.69 8.69 0.13
N PHE A 45 -0.76 7.59 -0.61
CA PHE A 45 0.43 6.80 -0.94
C PHE A 45 0.46 6.34 -2.38
N CYS A 46 1.58 6.62 -3.04
CA CYS A 46 1.84 6.18 -4.40
C CYS A 46 3.14 5.39 -4.48
N ALA A 47 3.14 4.36 -5.34
CA ALA A 47 4.33 3.59 -5.66
C ALA A 47 4.80 3.92 -7.09
N PHE A 48 6.11 4.02 -7.28
CA PHE A 48 6.76 4.28 -8.57
C PHE A 48 7.74 3.15 -8.87
N LEU A 49 7.47 2.39 -9.93
CA LEU A 49 8.23 1.21 -10.33
C LEU A 49 8.99 1.47 -11.63
N GLY A 50 10.29 1.25 -11.60
CA GLY A 50 11.19 1.43 -12.76
C GLY A 50 12.57 1.95 -12.37
N GLY A 51 13.41 2.11 -13.38
CA GLY A 51 14.77 2.63 -13.31
C GLY A 51 14.85 4.12 -13.65
N ASP A 52 15.48 4.44 -14.78
CA ASP A 52 15.86 5.81 -15.12
C ASP A 52 14.70 6.62 -15.71
N ALA A 53 13.78 6.01 -16.48
CA ALA A 53 12.58 6.70 -16.98
C ALA A 53 11.69 7.13 -15.80
N LYS A 54 11.49 6.25 -14.82
CA LYS A 54 10.87 6.57 -13.53
C LYS A 54 11.58 7.72 -12.81
N ASP A 55 12.89 7.63 -12.59
CA ASP A 55 13.68 8.68 -11.91
C ASP A 55 13.57 10.04 -12.64
N ASN A 56 13.47 10.03 -13.97
CA ASN A 56 13.29 11.24 -14.78
C ASN A 56 11.91 11.84 -14.60
N ALA A 57 10.84 11.05 -14.72
CA ALA A 57 9.48 11.53 -14.54
C ALA A 57 9.23 12.07 -13.12
N MET A 58 9.73 11.37 -12.11
CA MET A 58 9.59 11.79 -10.71
C MET A 58 10.16 13.18 -10.41
N LYS A 59 11.19 13.66 -11.15
CA LYS A 59 11.70 15.03 -10.97
C LYS A 59 10.68 16.09 -11.37
N TYR A 60 9.91 15.82 -12.42
CA TYR A 60 8.91 16.76 -12.91
C TYR A 60 7.63 16.64 -12.10
N ILE A 61 7.29 15.43 -11.66
CA ILE A 61 6.13 15.21 -10.78
C ILE A 61 6.41 15.79 -9.38
N PHE A 62 7.62 15.66 -8.84
CA PHE A 62 7.99 16.13 -7.50
C PHE A 62 9.25 17.04 -7.54
N PRO A 63 9.14 18.27 -8.07
CA PRO A 63 10.30 19.13 -8.33
C PRO A 63 11.05 19.57 -7.07
N GLN A 64 10.39 19.56 -5.91
CA GLN A 64 10.98 19.98 -4.63
C GLN A 64 11.79 18.87 -3.93
N ASN A 65 11.68 17.62 -4.41
CA ASN A 65 12.20 16.44 -3.72
C ASN A 65 13.64 16.05 -4.08
N ASN A 66 14.27 16.74 -5.04
CA ASN A 66 15.66 16.49 -5.46
C ASN A 66 15.97 15.00 -5.73
N ILE A 67 15.08 14.29 -6.42
CA ILE A 67 15.07 12.82 -6.59
C ILE A 67 16.46 12.21 -6.86
N ARG A 68 17.22 12.75 -7.83
CA ARG A 68 18.56 12.22 -8.19
C ARG A 68 19.64 12.36 -7.11
N ARG A 69 19.51 13.30 -6.15
CA ARG A 69 20.54 13.52 -5.11
C ARG A 69 20.51 12.47 -4.02
N HIS A 70 19.35 11.83 -3.85
CA HIS A 70 19.05 10.86 -2.80
C HIS A 70 18.67 9.52 -3.43
N ARG A 71 19.64 8.80 -4.03
CA ARG A 71 19.41 7.41 -4.43
C ARG A 71 19.37 6.53 -3.19
N SER A 72 18.36 5.67 -3.12
CA SER A 72 18.25 4.65 -2.08
C SER A 72 19.41 3.68 -2.18
N ARG A 73 19.94 3.25 -1.04
CA ARG A 73 20.86 2.10 -0.96
C ARG A 73 20.11 0.77 -0.83
N SER A 74 18.83 0.82 -0.50
CA SER A 74 17.93 -0.32 -0.36
C SER A 74 17.16 -0.56 -1.64
N SER A 75 16.71 -1.81 -1.85
CA SER A 75 15.88 -2.19 -3.00
C SER A 75 14.63 -1.32 -3.17
N ILE A 76 14.04 -0.85 -2.06
CA ILE A 76 12.88 0.05 -2.06
C ILE A 76 13.19 1.30 -1.22
N GLY A 77 13.00 2.47 -1.84
CA GLY A 77 13.07 3.77 -1.21
C GLY A 77 11.71 4.26 -0.71
N LEU A 78 11.73 5.13 0.30
CA LEU A 78 10.55 5.81 0.82
C LEU A 78 10.83 7.31 1.02
N ARG A 79 9.97 8.12 0.40
CA ARG A 79 10.02 9.58 0.37
C ARG A 79 8.64 10.15 0.72
N TYR A 80 8.57 11.46 0.83
CA TYR A 80 7.31 12.20 0.98
C TYR A 80 7.36 13.44 0.08
N ASP A 81 6.26 13.85 -0.54
CA ASP A 81 6.22 15.08 -1.33
C ASP A 81 6.30 16.31 -0.42
N VAL A 82 7.39 17.07 -0.57
CA VAL A 82 7.65 18.28 0.23
C VAL A 82 6.54 19.31 0.04
N GLY A 83 5.98 19.42 -1.18
CA GLY A 83 4.92 20.37 -1.49
C GLY A 83 3.59 20.04 -0.83
N SER A 84 3.37 18.76 -0.49
CA SER A 84 2.12 18.28 0.11
C SER A 84 2.10 18.32 1.65
N LEU A 85 3.24 18.58 2.31
CA LEU A 85 3.38 18.44 3.77
C LEU A 85 2.40 19.28 4.58
N HIS A 86 2.06 20.48 4.10
CA HIS A 86 1.13 21.38 4.77
C HIS A 86 -0.33 21.07 4.47
N SER A 87 -0.63 20.19 3.50
CA SER A 87 -1.99 19.76 3.22
C SER A 87 -2.53 18.82 4.31
N ALA A 88 -3.84 18.58 4.30
CA ALA A 88 -4.47 17.56 5.15
C ALA A 88 -4.07 16.12 4.75
N SER A 89 -3.57 15.96 3.51
CA SER A 89 -3.22 14.69 2.90
C SER A 89 -1.80 14.73 2.30
N PRO A 90 -0.76 14.61 3.15
CA PRO A 90 0.61 14.54 2.67
C PRO A 90 0.79 13.27 1.83
N VAL A 91 1.49 13.39 0.70
CA VAL A 91 1.76 12.26 -0.20
C VAL A 91 3.06 11.58 0.24
N ILE A 92 2.97 10.29 0.57
CA ILE A 92 4.11 9.41 0.78
C ILE A 92 4.38 8.68 -0.54
N ILE A 93 5.66 8.50 -0.88
CA ILE A 93 6.09 7.97 -2.17
C ILE A 93 7.03 6.79 -1.91
N ALA A 94 6.68 5.60 -2.38
CA ALA A 94 7.62 4.49 -2.48
C ALA A 94 8.18 4.41 -3.90
N ASP A 95 9.48 4.19 -4.03
CA ASP A 95 10.14 4.02 -5.34
C ASP A 95 11.13 2.87 -5.34
N GLY A 96 11.22 2.16 -6.46
CA GLY A 96 12.20 1.11 -6.66
C GLY A 96 12.05 0.49 -8.04
N ASP A 97 12.88 -0.50 -8.33
CA ASP A 97 12.86 -1.19 -9.61
C ASP A 97 12.53 -2.68 -9.36
N PRO A 98 11.37 -3.18 -9.84
CA PRO A 98 10.96 -4.56 -9.64
C PRO A 98 11.80 -5.57 -10.44
N GLN A 99 12.59 -5.12 -11.41
CA GLN A 99 13.53 -5.94 -12.19
C GLN A 99 14.88 -6.12 -11.49
N LEU A 100 15.12 -5.38 -10.41
CA LEU A 100 16.32 -5.59 -9.59
C LEU A 100 16.37 -7.05 -9.15
N SER A 101 17.59 -7.59 -9.18
CA SER A 101 17.93 -8.84 -8.52
C SER A 101 18.82 -8.48 -7.33
N PRO A 102 18.24 -8.14 -6.17
CA PRO A 102 19.01 -7.71 -5.01
C PRO A 102 19.97 -8.81 -4.62
N ARG A 103 21.20 -8.42 -4.26
CA ARG A 103 22.17 -9.34 -3.66
C ARG A 103 21.94 -9.32 -2.15
N PRO A 104 21.29 -10.35 -1.59
CA PRO A 104 20.99 -10.37 -0.17
C PRO A 104 22.29 -10.46 0.60
N ASN A 105 22.48 -9.53 1.52
CA ASN A 105 23.62 -9.56 2.43
C ASN A 105 23.17 -10.07 3.80
N VAL A 106 24.01 -10.92 4.39
CA VAL A 106 23.93 -11.28 5.81
C VAL A 106 24.29 -10.00 6.59
N SER A 107 23.32 -9.40 7.27
CA SER A 107 23.56 -8.19 8.06
C SER A 107 23.88 -8.54 9.50
N ASP A 108 24.80 -7.78 10.10
CA ASP A 108 25.12 -7.82 11.52
C ASP A 108 24.60 -6.57 12.27
N VAL A 109 24.12 -5.50 11.60
CA VAL A 109 23.68 -4.25 12.27
C VAL A 109 22.65 -3.41 11.48
N SER A 110 21.70 -2.84 12.23
CA SER A 110 20.72 -1.76 11.94
C SER A 110 19.61 -2.08 10.93
N GLY A 111 18.53 -2.66 11.43
CA GLY A 111 17.28 -2.93 10.74
C GLY A 111 16.45 -3.94 11.54
N THR A 112 15.14 -3.98 11.36
CA THR A 112 14.34 -5.11 11.85
C THR A 112 14.23 -6.12 10.71
N ASP A 113 14.92 -7.25 10.84
CA ASP A 113 14.85 -8.34 9.87
C ASP A 113 13.70 -9.28 10.24
N HIS A 114 12.85 -9.57 9.26
CA HIS A 114 11.72 -10.50 9.38
C HIS A 114 11.99 -11.72 8.50
N SER A 115 12.30 -12.86 9.12
CA SER A 115 12.54 -14.10 8.38
C SER A 115 11.32 -14.55 7.61
N ILE A 116 11.54 -14.88 6.34
CA ILE A 116 10.51 -15.41 5.47
C ILE A 116 10.29 -16.89 5.78
N MET A 117 9.02 -17.27 5.99
CA MET A 117 8.62 -18.63 6.36
C MET A 117 8.05 -19.44 5.20
N TRP A 118 7.80 -18.80 4.05
CA TRP A 118 7.37 -19.45 2.82
C TRP A 118 8.54 -19.71 1.87
N GLU A 119 8.35 -20.66 0.96
CA GLU A 119 9.39 -21.07 0.01
C GLU A 119 9.63 -19.99 -1.05
N ALA A 120 10.79 -19.35 -0.97
CA ALA A 120 11.22 -18.30 -1.89
C ALA A 120 12.30 -18.83 -2.83
N SER A 121 11.98 -18.95 -4.12
CA SER A 121 12.91 -19.49 -5.13
C SER A 121 14.02 -18.52 -5.52
N SER A 122 13.82 -17.22 -5.32
CA SER A 122 14.80 -16.19 -5.69
C SER A 122 14.60 -14.87 -4.91
N PRO A 123 15.64 -14.02 -4.80
CA PRO A 123 15.49 -12.66 -4.25
C PRO A 123 14.46 -11.83 -5.02
N ARG A 124 14.31 -12.07 -6.33
CA ARG A 124 13.34 -11.35 -7.17
C ARG A 124 11.90 -11.68 -6.79
N MET A 125 11.61 -12.97 -6.53
CA MET A 125 10.31 -13.39 -6.00
C MET A 125 9.99 -12.70 -4.68
N VAL A 126 10.98 -12.56 -3.80
CA VAL A 126 10.84 -11.83 -2.53
C VAL A 126 10.56 -10.34 -2.76
N LEU A 127 11.27 -9.71 -3.71
CA LEU A 127 11.02 -8.32 -4.07
C LEU A 127 9.58 -8.12 -4.58
N TRP A 128 9.12 -9.01 -5.47
CA TRP A 128 7.76 -8.98 -5.99
C TRP A 128 6.72 -9.18 -4.89
N ALA A 129 6.98 -10.11 -3.95
CA ALA A 129 6.13 -10.29 -2.78
C ALA A 129 6.08 -9.02 -1.92
N ILE A 130 7.20 -8.33 -1.69
CA ILE A 130 7.18 -7.06 -0.95
C ILE A 130 6.33 -6.00 -1.67
N TRP A 131 6.44 -5.86 -3.00
CA TRP A 131 5.59 -4.94 -3.75
C TRP A 131 4.11 -5.33 -3.67
N ALA A 132 3.78 -6.56 -4.07
CA ALA A 132 2.41 -7.05 -4.21
C ALA A 132 1.66 -7.18 -2.88
N ARG A 133 2.36 -7.67 -1.85
CA ARG A 133 1.74 -8.09 -0.58
C ARG A 133 1.86 -7.07 0.53
N LEU A 134 2.92 -6.24 0.49
CA LEU A 134 3.19 -5.25 1.54
C LEU A 134 2.96 -3.82 1.06
N ILE A 135 3.56 -3.40 -0.05
CA ILE A 135 3.49 -1.99 -0.46
C ILE A 135 2.13 -1.65 -1.07
N PHE A 136 1.63 -2.49 -1.99
CA PHE A 136 0.34 -2.29 -2.64
C PHE A 136 -0.84 -2.36 -1.66
N LEU A 137 -0.66 -2.98 -0.50
CA LEU A 137 -1.63 -2.99 0.59
C LEU A 137 -2.02 -1.58 1.05
N PHE A 138 -1.06 -0.65 1.00
CA PHE A 138 -1.24 0.73 1.42
C PHE A 138 -1.38 1.71 0.25
N ALA A 139 -1.04 1.28 -0.97
CA ALA A 139 -1.00 2.17 -2.13
C ALA A 139 -2.41 2.55 -2.59
N ASP A 140 -2.57 3.82 -2.93
CA ASP A 140 -3.72 4.34 -3.66
C ASP A 140 -3.48 4.19 -5.17
N THR A 141 -2.24 4.46 -5.60
CA THR A 141 -1.82 4.40 -7.00
C THR A 141 -0.47 3.72 -7.16
N VAL A 142 -0.27 3.04 -8.30
CA VAL A 142 1.01 2.41 -8.67
C VAL A 142 1.34 2.84 -10.09
N CYS A 143 2.42 3.59 -10.27
CA CYS A 143 2.95 3.98 -11.57
C CYS A 143 4.06 3.00 -11.98
N ILE A 144 3.92 2.34 -13.12
CA ILE A 144 4.92 1.42 -13.68
C ILE A 144 5.46 2.03 -14.96
N PHE A 145 6.76 2.29 -15.01
CA PHE A 145 7.41 2.86 -16.20
C PHE A 145 7.86 1.73 -17.10
N ALA A 146 7.08 1.46 -18.15
CA ALA A 146 7.30 0.32 -19.03
C ALA A 146 8.60 0.42 -19.83
N ASP A 147 9.09 1.63 -20.11
CA ASP A 147 10.38 1.82 -20.81
C ASP A 147 11.60 1.40 -19.97
N ASP A 148 11.42 1.19 -18.66
CA ASP A 148 12.46 0.65 -17.78
C ASP A 148 12.45 -0.89 -17.73
N PHE A 149 11.51 -1.53 -18.42
CA PHE A 149 11.45 -2.98 -18.59
C PHE A 149 12.05 -3.35 -19.96
N PRO A 150 12.60 -4.57 -20.13
CA PRO A 150 13.11 -5.01 -21.43
C PRO A 150 12.03 -4.97 -22.51
N GLU A 151 10.85 -5.51 -22.21
CA GLU A 151 9.68 -5.48 -23.08
C GLU A 151 8.39 -5.20 -22.28
N LEU A 152 7.33 -4.81 -22.99
CA LEU A 152 6.01 -4.63 -22.38
C LEU A 152 5.44 -5.95 -21.83
N ALA A 153 5.83 -7.09 -22.40
CA ALA A 153 5.50 -8.42 -21.88
C ALA A 153 6.05 -8.64 -20.46
N ASP A 154 7.24 -8.13 -20.13
CA ASP A 154 7.80 -8.25 -18.76
C ASP A 154 6.98 -7.44 -17.73
N VAL A 155 6.28 -6.39 -18.16
CA VAL A 155 5.33 -5.66 -17.31
C VAL A 155 4.10 -6.52 -17.04
N VAL A 156 3.61 -7.22 -18.07
CA VAL A 156 2.51 -8.19 -17.92
C VAL A 156 2.92 -9.31 -16.98
N ASP A 157 4.11 -9.89 -17.14
CA ASP A 157 4.63 -10.94 -16.27
C ASP A 157 4.74 -10.48 -14.81
N PHE A 158 5.22 -9.26 -14.56
CA PHE A 158 5.24 -8.67 -13.23
C PHE A 158 3.84 -8.53 -12.63
N LEU A 159 2.89 -8.01 -13.41
CA LEU A 159 1.50 -7.84 -12.96
C LEU A 159 0.83 -9.18 -12.68
N THR A 160 0.98 -10.17 -13.56
CA THR A 160 0.47 -11.54 -13.38
C THR A 160 1.11 -12.20 -12.17
N GLY A 161 2.43 -12.08 -12.00
CA GLY A 161 3.13 -12.58 -10.82
C GLY A 161 2.63 -11.96 -9.51
N CYS A 162 2.24 -10.68 -9.51
CA CYS A 162 1.59 -10.06 -8.36
C CYS A 162 0.19 -10.63 -8.09
N MET A 163 -0.54 -11.02 -9.14
CA MET A 163 -1.89 -11.58 -9.05
C MET A 163 -1.90 -13.06 -8.62
N ASP A 164 -0.90 -13.83 -9.02
CA ASP A 164 -0.69 -15.21 -8.58
C ASP A 164 -0.53 -15.33 -7.06
N MET A 165 0.04 -14.29 -6.43
CA MET A 165 0.17 -14.20 -4.96
C MET A 165 -1.16 -13.90 -4.24
N ARG A 166 -2.28 -13.88 -4.97
CA ARG A 166 -3.64 -13.62 -4.51
C ARG A 166 -3.83 -12.24 -3.87
N SER A 167 -5.06 -11.94 -3.47
CA SER A 167 -5.41 -10.63 -2.90
C SER A 167 -4.60 -10.32 -1.64
N ALA A 168 -3.96 -9.15 -1.61
CA ALA A 168 -3.15 -8.66 -0.47
C ALA A 168 -3.96 -8.39 0.79
N SER A 169 -5.26 -8.16 0.67
CA SER A 169 -6.08 -7.57 1.73
C SER A 169 -7.45 -8.22 1.83
N THR A 170 -8.04 -8.24 3.03
CA THR A 170 -9.45 -8.61 3.22
C THR A 170 -10.41 -7.47 2.97
N LEU A 171 -9.90 -6.25 2.75
CA LEU A 171 -10.75 -5.09 2.48
C LEU A 171 -11.38 -5.18 1.07
N PRO A 172 -12.47 -4.43 0.79
CA PRO A 172 -13.20 -4.51 -0.48
C PRO A 172 -12.35 -4.18 -1.72
N LEU A 173 -12.77 -4.65 -2.89
CA LEU A 173 -12.11 -4.39 -4.17
C LEU A 173 -11.94 -2.89 -4.51
N PRO A 174 -12.93 -1.99 -4.30
CA PRO A 174 -12.78 -0.59 -4.69
C PRO A 174 -11.58 0.14 -4.08
N ILE A 175 -11.06 -0.33 -2.95
CA ILE A 175 -9.92 0.28 -2.26
C ILE A 175 -8.55 -0.29 -2.69
N ARG A 176 -8.53 -1.25 -3.63
CA ARG A 176 -7.29 -1.76 -4.22
C ARG A 176 -6.56 -0.64 -4.97
N PRO A 177 -5.23 -0.72 -5.13
CA PRO A 177 -4.50 0.29 -5.87
C PRO A 177 -4.94 0.34 -7.33
N ARG A 178 -4.89 1.56 -7.89
CA ARG A 178 -5.05 1.81 -9.33
C ARG A 178 -3.67 1.82 -9.99
N VAL A 179 -3.47 0.99 -11.01
CA VAL A 179 -2.21 0.90 -11.75
C VAL A 179 -2.26 1.82 -12.96
N ILE A 180 -1.17 2.56 -13.17
CA ILE A 180 -0.92 3.36 -14.35
C ILE A 180 0.39 2.85 -14.97
N VAL A 181 0.30 2.18 -16.11
CA VAL A 181 1.46 1.77 -16.90
C VAL A 181 1.80 2.92 -17.83
N VAL A 182 3.02 3.45 -17.71
CA VAL A 182 3.49 4.65 -18.40
C VAL A 182 4.45 4.24 -19.52
N LEU A 183 4.13 4.67 -20.74
CA LEU A 183 4.97 4.54 -21.93
C LEU A 183 5.43 5.92 -22.39
N SER A 184 6.72 6.06 -22.71
CA SER A 184 7.27 7.29 -23.28
C SER A 184 7.02 7.45 -24.77
N ASP A 185 6.55 6.38 -25.43
CA ASP A 185 6.47 6.34 -26.89
C ASP A 185 5.40 7.25 -27.47
N ASP A 186 5.63 7.61 -28.73
CA ASP A 186 4.88 8.65 -29.42
C ASP A 186 3.46 8.19 -29.75
N ALA A 187 2.46 9.01 -29.41
CA ALA A 187 1.06 8.75 -29.76
C ALA A 187 0.72 9.17 -31.20
N ASP A 188 1.68 9.73 -31.94
CA ASP A 188 1.50 10.21 -33.33
C ASP A 188 0.97 9.12 -34.28
N ASP A 189 1.35 7.86 -34.06
CA ASP A 189 0.67 6.73 -34.70
C ASP A 189 -0.45 6.20 -33.80
N THR A 190 -1.65 6.77 -34.01
CA THR A 190 -2.84 6.41 -33.23
C THR A 190 -3.22 4.94 -33.41
N LEU A 191 -2.90 4.34 -34.56
CA LEU A 191 -3.22 2.95 -34.87
C LEU A 191 -2.26 2.00 -34.14
N GLU A 192 -0.95 2.23 -34.23
CA GLU A 192 0.04 1.42 -33.51
C GLU A 192 -0.13 1.52 -31.98
N SER A 193 -0.42 2.72 -31.47
CA SER A 193 -0.73 2.92 -30.05
C SER A 193 -2.00 2.18 -29.61
N ALA A 194 -3.02 2.10 -30.47
CA ALA A 194 -4.23 1.33 -30.20
C ALA A 194 -3.94 -0.18 -30.24
N LEU A 195 -3.21 -0.66 -31.25
CA LEU A 195 -2.80 -2.06 -31.35
C LEU A 195 -1.92 -2.51 -30.19
N GLN A 196 -0.98 -1.68 -29.74
CA GLN A 196 -0.14 -1.97 -28.57
C GLN A 196 -0.98 -2.08 -27.30
N ARG A 197 -1.96 -1.17 -27.13
CA ARG A 197 -2.91 -1.22 -26.01
C ARG A 197 -3.76 -2.49 -26.04
N ASP A 198 -4.30 -2.84 -27.20
CA ASP A 198 -5.12 -4.03 -27.37
C ASP A 198 -4.29 -5.30 -27.11
N ARG A 199 -3.05 -5.36 -27.60
CA ARG A 199 -2.10 -6.45 -27.32
C ARG A 199 -1.81 -6.55 -25.83
N PHE A 200 -1.53 -5.44 -25.15
CA PHE A 200 -1.26 -5.43 -23.71
C PHE A 200 -2.44 -6.00 -22.91
N TYR A 201 -3.66 -5.53 -23.19
CA TYR A 201 -4.84 -6.05 -22.50
C TYR A 201 -5.18 -7.49 -22.88
N SER A 202 -4.93 -7.90 -24.13
CA SER A 202 -5.11 -9.29 -24.56
C SER A 202 -4.14 -10.23 -23.86
N GLN A 203 -2.85 -9.88 -23.81
CA GLN A 203 -1.83 -10.65 -23.08
C GLN A 203 -2.16 -10.73 -21.59
N LEU A 204 -2.61 -9.61 -21.01
CA LEU A 204 -3.01 -9.60 -19.61
C LEU A 204 -4.18 -10.58 -19.39
N GLN A 205 -5.22 -10.52 -20.24
CA GLN A 205 -6.39 -11.41 -20.19
C GLN A 205 -6.05 -12.89 -20.43
N GLU A 206 -5.14 -13.19 -21.35
CA GLU A 206 -4.67 -14.56 -21.62
C GLU A 206 -3.88 -15.13 -20.44
N ALA A 207 -3.09 -14.29 -19.75
CA ALA A 207 -2.28 -14.70 -18.61
C ALA A 207 -3.12 -15.01 -17.35
N HIS A 208 -4.38 -14.58 -17.28
CA HIS A 208 -5.23 -14.78 -16.11
C HIS A 208 -6.72 -14.87 -16.48
N ASP A 209 -7.37 -15.98 -16.13
CA ASP A 209 -8.80 -16.25 -16.39
C ASP A 209 -9.78 -15.31 -15.62
N GLY A 210 -9.76 -14.01 -15.88
CA GLY A 210 -10.76 -13.03 -15.44
C GLY A 210 -10.70 -12.60 -13.96
N LEU A 211 -9.76 -13.11 -13.15
CA LEU A 211 -9.67 -12.83 -11.70
C LEU A 211 -8.83 -11.60 -11.32
N PHE A 212 -8.42 -10.76 -12.28
CA PHE A 212 -7.65 -9.52 -12.07
C PHE A 212 -8.26 -8.60 -11.00
N ALA A 213 -9.58 -8.63 -10.90
CA ALA A 213 -10.40 -7.85 -9.99
C ALA A 213 -10.19 -8.16 -8.51
N ASN A 214 -9.17 -8.93 -8.12
CA ASN A 214 -8.86 -9.18 -6.70
C ASN A 214 -7.64 -8.41 -6.20
N THR A 215 -6.75 -7.97 -7.09
CA THR A 215 -5.45 -7.35 -6.73
C THR A 215 -5.44 -5.86 -7.03
N PHE A 216 -6.01 -5.44 -8.15
CA PHE A 216 -6.04 -4.04 -8.59
C PHE A 216 -7.48 -3.60 -8.86
N SER A 217 -7.82 -2.36 -8.57
CA SER A 217 -9.15 -1.84 -8.91
C SER A 217 -9.24 -1.40 -10.38
N SER A 218 -8.11 -1.01 -10.97
CA SER A 218 -7.98 -0.69 -12.39
C SER A 218 -6.53 -0.75 -12.84
N ILE A 219 -6.31 -1.03 -14.12
CA ILE A 219 -5.00 -1.00 -14.79
C ILE A 219 -5.16 -0.19 -16.07
N ASN A 220 -4.50 0.96 -16.13
CA ASN A 220 -4.59 1.89 -17.25
C ASN A 220 -3.24 2.02 -17.94
N LEU A 221 -3.20 1.81 -19.26
CA LEU A 221 -2.04 2.12 -20.08
C LEU A 221 -2.10 3.59 -20.52
N MET A 222 -1.05 4.34 -20.24
CA MET A 222 -0.94 5.76 -20.56
C MET A 222 0.33 6.04 -21.38
N HIS A 223 0.13 6.70 -22.52
CA HIS A 223 1.22 7.30 -23.28
C HIS A 223 1.45 8.72 -22.77
N CYS A 224 2.70 9.03 -22.42
CA CYS A 224 3.08 10.32 -21.85
C CYS A 224 3.00 11.49 -22.86
N GLY A 225 2.75 11.20 -24.14
CA GLY A 225 2.45 12.19 -25.18
C GLY A 225 3.58 12.34 -26.20
N GLU A 226 3.31 13.16 -27.22
CA GLU A 226 4.14 13.28 -28.43
C GLU A 226 5.61 13.64 -28.13
N LYS A 227 6.57 13.07 -28.87
CA LYS A 227 8.01 13.33 -28.66
C LYS A 227 8.38 14.80 -28.90
N HIS A 228 7.55 15.53 -29.63
CA HIS A 228 7.66 16.97 -29.84
C HIS A 228 7.39 17.82 -28.58
N LEU A 229 6.70 17.25 -27.58
CA LEU A 229 6.45 17.93 -26.31
C LEU A 229 7.68 17.87 -25.40
N SER A 230 7.95 18.97 -24.70
CA SER A 230 8.97 18.98 -23.65
C SER A 230 8.71 17.88 -22.60
N GLU A 231 9.77 17.30 -22.03
CA GLU A 231 9.67 16.30 -20.94
C GLU A 231 8.78 16.77 -19.79
N LYS A 232 8.86 18.07 -19.47
CA LYS A 232 8.00 18.71 -18.47
C LYS A 232 6.53 18.58 -18.83
N ALA A 233 6.14 18.94 -20.05
CA ALA A 233 4.74 18.89 -20.50
C ALA A 233 4.18 17.45 -20.47
N ARG A 234 4.97 16.47 -20.92
CA ARG A 234 4.61 15.04 -20.86
C ARG A 234 4.39 14.57 -19.42
N CYS A 235 5.26 14.99 -18.50
CA CYS A 235 5.13 14.67 -17.08
C CYS A 235 3.97 15.40 -16.39
N GLU A 236 3.56 16.59 -16.85
CA GLU A 236 2.41 17.31 -16.27
C GLU A 236 1.09 16.56 -16.50
N ARG A 237 0.94 15.88 -17.64
CA ARG A 237 -0.23 15.02 -17.88
C ARG A 237 -0.27 13.86 -16.88
N LEU A 238 0.86 13.19 -16.68
CA LEU A 238 0.99 12.10 -15.71
C LEU A 238 0.77 12.61 -14.28
N ARG A 239 1.34 13.77 -13.94
CA ARG A 239 1.15 14.44 -12.64
C ARG A 239 -0.33 14.71 -12.40
N SER A 240 -1.03 15.32 -13.37
CA SER A 240 -2.46 15.65 -13.25
C SER A 240 -3.31 14.40 -13.05
N LEU A 241 -3.06 13.34 -13.83
CA LEU A 241 -3.74 12.05 -13.66
C LEU A 241 -3.47 11.47 -12.28
N LEU A 242 -2.20 11.37 -11.87
CA LEU A 242 -1.79 10.80 -10.58
C LEU A 242 -2.48 11.50 -9.41
N PHE A 243 -2.39 12.83 -9.33
CA PHE A 243 -2.98 13.57 -8.21
C PHE A 243 -4.51 13.52 -8.21
N GLY A 244 -5.16 13.43 -9.39
CA GLY A 244 -6.59 13.14 -9.49
C GLY A 244 -6.93 11.77 -8.90
N GLN A 245 -6.21 10.73 -9.32
CA GLN A 245 -6.39 9.36 -8.83
C GLN A 245 -6.14 9.23 -7.32
N LEU A 246 -5.11 9.91 -6.79
CA LEU A 246 -4.84 9.95 -5.35
C LEU A 246 -6.02 10.55 -4.57
N LYS A 247 -6.53 11.71 -5.01
CA LYS A 247 -7.66 12.37 -4.36
C LYS A 247 -8.92 11.50 -4.40
N ASP A 248 -9.20 10.88 -5.55
CA ASP A 248 -10.36 10.00 -5.71
C ASP A 248 -10.25 8.77 -4.80
N MET A 249 -9.07 8.15 -4.72
CA MET A 249 -8.85 6.97 -3.89
C MET A 249 -8.98 7.27 -2.40
N GLN A 250 -8.63 8.48 -1.96
CA GLN A 250 -8.90 8.88 -0.58
C GLN A 250 -10.40 8.97 -0.27
N ALA A 251 -11.21 9.48 -1.20
CA ALA A 251 -12.66 9.48 -1.06
C ALA A 251 -13.21 8.04 -1.01
N VAL A 252 -12.75 7.16 -1.91
CA VAL A 252 -13.16 5.74 -1.92
C VAL A 252 -12.78 5.03 -0.62
N ARG A 253 -11.58 5.27 -0.08
CA ARG A 253 -11.16 4.74 1.22
C ARG A 253 -12.01 5.29 2.36
N GLN A 254 -12.40 6.56 2.30
CA GLN A 254 -13.29 7.17 3.30
C GLN A 254 -14.65 6.48 3.32
N ASP A 255 -15.25 6.26 2.14
CA ASP A 255 -16.55 5.62 1.99
C ASP A 255 -16.55 4.18 2.53
N HIS A 256 -15.43 3.48 2.37
CA HIS A 256 -15.24 2.11 2.86
C HIS A 256 -14.63 2.03 4.27
N ARG A 257 -14.55 3.15 5.01
CA ARG A 257 -13.96 3.22 6.37
C ARG A 257 -12.52 2.67 6.46
N ALA A 258 -11.77 2.74 5.37
CA ALA A 258 -10.39 2.28 5.23
C ALA A 258 -9.40 3.44 5.05
N LEU A 259 -9.80 4.66 5.44
CA LEU A 259 -8.97 5.85 5.41
C LEU A 259 -8.20 5.98 6.72
N PHE A 260 -6.92 5.62 6.69
CA PHE A 260 -6.09 5.49 7.88
C PHE A 260 -5.23 6.74 8.12
N ALA A 261 -5.36 7.32 9.31
CA ALA A 261 -4.44 8.35 9.79
C ALA A 261 -3.01 7.82 10.03
N SER A 262 -2.03 8.73 10.08
CA SER A 262 -0.60 8.41 10.24
C SER A 262 -0.29 7.54 11.45
N SER A 263 -1.02 7.70 12.56
CA SER A 263 -0.89 6.86 13.75
C SER A 263 -1.17 5.38 13.48
N HIS A 264 -2.19 5.07 12.67
CA HIS A 264 -2.53 3.69 12.32
C HIS A 264 -1.53 3.08 11.35
N TRP A 265 -1.00 3.88 10.42
CA TRP A 265 -0.05 3.42 9.41
C TRP A 265 1.14 2.70 10.05
N LYS A 266 1.69 3.22 11.14
CA LYS A 266 2.82 2.59 11.85
C LYS A 266 2.47 1.19 12.36
N GLY A 267 1.34 1.04 13.06
CA GLY A 267 0.91 -0.24 13.62
C GLY A 267 0.51 -1.25 12.54
N PHE A 268 -0.24 -0.80 11.52
CA PHE A 268 -0.63 -1.64 10.40
C PHE A 268 0.56 -2.08 9.57
N PHE A 269 1.49 -1.17 9.27
CA PHE A 269 2.66 -1.51 8.48
C PHE A 269 3.51 -2.57 9.17
N GLN A 270 3.84 -2.39 10.46
CA GLN A 270 4.60 -3.39 11.21
C GLN A 270 3.89 -4.75 11.28
N SER A 271 2.56 -4.75 11.42
CA SER A 271 1.77 -5.98 11.39
C SER A 271 1.79 -6.62 10.00
N ALA A 272 1.70 -5.82 8.94
CA ALA A 272 1.74 -6.27 7.56
C ALA A 272 3.11 -6.82 7.16
N VAL A 273 4.23 -6.23 7.62
CA VAL A 273 5.58 -6.79 7.35
C VAL A 273 5.70 -8.20 7.91
N ARG A 274 5.29 -8.39 9.17
CA ARG A 274 5.28 -9.72 9.82
C ARG A 274 4.35 -10.69 9.10
N HIS A 275 3.17 -10.23 8.69
CA HIS A 275 2.22 -11.05 7.94
C HIS A 275 2.80 -11.50 6.60
N THR A 276 3.36 -10.57 5.81
CA THR A 276 3.97 -10.87 4.51
C THR A 276 5.18 -11.81 4.64
N ALA A 277 5.96 -11.71 5.72
CA ALA A 277 7.06 -12.64 5.96
C ALA A 277 6.57 -14.07 6.28
N ASN A 278 5.42 -14.20 6.95
CA ASN A 278 4.89 -15.51 7.36
C ASN A 278 3.97 -16.15 6.31
N GLU A 279 3.15 -15.35 5.62
CA GLU A 279 2.00 -15.80 4.86
C GLU A 279 1.93 -15.13 3.48
N LEU A 280 2.40 -15.83 2.44
CA LEU A 280 2.42 -15.28 1.07
C LEU A 280 1.01 -15.17 0.46
N HIS A 281 0.18 -16.19 0.63
CA HIS A 281 -1.10 -16.32 -0.09
C HIS A 281 -2.33 -15.92 0.73
N GLN A 282 -2.19 -15.70 2.05
CA GLN A 282 -3.31 -15.30 2.92
C GLN A 282 -3.47 -13.78 2.92
N PRO A 283 -4.67 -13.22 2.68
CA PRO A 283 -4.88 -11.78 2.71
C PRO A 283 -4.62 -11.18 4.10
N PHE A 284 -3.99 -10.00 4.14
CA PHE A 284 -3.83 -9.25 5.39
C PHE A 284 -5.19 -8.70 5.86
N ASN A 285 -5.51 -8.92 7.13
CA ASN A 285 -6.77 -8.49 7.72
C ASN A 285 -6.55 -7.31 8.68
N PHE A 286 -6.91 -6.10 8.23
CA PHE A 286 -6.79 -4.88 9.01
C PHE A 286 -7.58 -4.90 10.31
N ILE A 287 -8.76 -5.54 10.33
CA ILE A 287 -9.61 -5.65 11.53
C ILE A 287 -8.96 -6.60 12.55
N LYS A 288 -8.36 -7.70 12.11
CA LYS A 288 -7.57 -8.56 13.00
C LYS A 288 -6.33 -7.84 13.52
N ALA A 289 -5.68 -7.05 12.66
CA ALA A 289 -4.48 -6.30 13.02
C ALA A 289 -4.74 -5.22 14.09
N THR A 290 -5.88 -4.52 14.09
CA THR A 290 -6.23 -3.58 15.17
C THR A 290 -6.39 -4.26 16.52
N ARG A 291 -6.69 -5.57 16.53
CA ARG A 291 -6.92 -6.38 17.73
C ARG A 291 -5.73 -7.25 18.12
N ALA A 292 -4.56 -7.09 17.49
CA ALA A 292 -3.41 -7.95 17.76
C ALA A 292 -3.01 -7.96 19.25
N SER A 293 -3.12 -6.82 19.94
CA SER A 293 -2.83 -6.72 21.38
C SER A 293 -4.02 -7.06 22.30
N HIS A 294 -5.24 -7.13 21.74
CA HIS A 294 -6.49 -7.38 22.47
C HIS A 294 -7.39 -8.33 21.65
N PRO A 295 -6.97 -9.60 21.47
CA PRO A 295 -7.72 -10.55 20.65
C PRO A 295 -9.09 -10.82 21.25
N ILE A 296 -10.05 -11.18 20.39
CA ILE A 296 -11.38 -11.62 20.85
C ILE A 296 -11.19 -12.96 21.59
N PRO A 297 -11.66 -13.11 22.84
CA PRO A 297 -11.61 -14.38 23.54
C PRO A 297 -12.27 -15.51 22.72
N PRO A 298 -11.66 -16.70 22.64
CA PRO A 298 -12.20 -17.80 21.81
C PRO A 298 -13.59 -18.26 22.27
N ASN A 299 -13.95 -18.03 23.53
CA ASN A 299 -15.23 -18.38 24.13
C ASN A 299 -16.30 -17.27 24.00
N THR A 300 -16.03 -16.13 23.35
CA THR A 300 -17.01 -15.03 23.25
C THR A 300 -18.34 -15.49 22.65
N SER A 301 -18.32 -16.30 21.60
CA SER A 301 -19.55 -16.86 21.00
C SER A 301 -20.33 -17.72 22.00
N THR A 302 -19.64 -18.57 22.76
CA THR A 302 -20.25 -19.41 23.80
C THR A 302 -20.83 -18.56 24.93
N CYS A 303 -20.12 -17.51 25.37
CA CYS A 303 -20.61 -16.60 26.41
C CYS A 303 -21.87 -15.84 25.95
N ILE A 304 -21.91 -15.37 24.71
CA ILE A 304 -23.11 -14.72 24.15
C ILE A 304 -24.27 -15.71 24.07
N ALA A 305 -24.02 -16.94 23.60
CA ALA A 305 -25.04 -17.98 23.53
C ALA A 305 -25.61 -18.32 24.92
N HIS A 306 -24.75 -18.46 25.94
CA HIS A 306 -25.17 -18.68 27.33
C HIS A 306 -25.99 -17.50 27.87
N TYR A 307 -25.60 -16.25 27.55
CA TYR A 307 -26.36 -15.06 27.96
C TYR A 307 -27.74 -15.03 27.32
N CYS A 308 -27.86 -15.34 26.03
CA CYS A 308 -29.15 -15.46 25.34
C CYS A 308 -30.02 -16.58 25.95
N GLN A 309 -29.45 -17.74 26.24
CA GLN A 309 -30.17 -18.85 26.85
C GLN A 309 -30.68 -18.52 28.26
N ALA A 310 -29.87 -17.84 29.07
CA ALA A 310 -30.27 -17.43 30.42
C ALA A 310 -31.44 -16.44 30.39
N ALA A 311 -31.47 -15.56 29.40
CA ALA A 311 -32.54 -14.60 29.21
C ALA A 311 -33.84 -15.25 28.70
N GLU A 312 -33.73 -16.22 27.79
CA GLU A 312 -34.88 -17.02 27.33
C GLU A 312 -35.54 -17.76 28.50
N LEU A 313 -34.74 -18.38 29.38
CA LEU A 313 -35.23 -19.02 30.61
C LEU A 313 -35.90 -18.03 31.58
N ALA A 314 -35.52 -16.74 31.53
CA ALA A 314 -36.12 -15.68 32.32
C ALA A 314 -37.34 -15.02 31.63
N GLY A 315 -37.73 -15.48 30.43
CA GLY A 315 -38.84 -14.93 29.66
C GLY A 315 -38.54 -13.59 28.98
N ILE A 316 -37.26 -13.20 28.90
CA ILE A 316 -36.81 -11.94 28.27
C ILE A 316 -36.63 -12.16 26.78
N GLN A 317 -37.16 -11.25 25.95
CA GLN A 317 -37.04 -11.35 24.49
C GLN A 317 -35.65 -10.89 24.01
N PHE A 318 -35.22 -11.38 22.84
CA PHE A 318 -33.91 -11.04 22.30
C PHE A 318 -33.76 -9.54 22.03
N GLU A 319 -34.83 -8.86 21.63
CA GLU A 319 -34.88 -7.42 21.36
C GLU A 319 -34.50 -6.60 22.60
N GLU A 320 -34.74 -7.11 23.80
CA GLU A 320 -34.38 -6.47 25.07
C GLU A 320 -32.89 -6.70 25.42
N LEU A 321 -32.30 -7.80 24.94
CA LEU A 321 -30.88 -8.15 25.14
C LEU A 321 -29.97 -7.53 24.10
N ALA A 322 -30.45 -7.36 22.87
CA ALA A 322 -29.65 -6.88 21.76
C ALA A 322 -28.91 -5.57 22.08
N PRO A 323 -29.50 -4.58 22.77
CA PRO A 323 -28.79 -3.36 23.18
C PRO A 323 -27.63 -3.62 24.15
N THR A 324 -27.76 -4.56 25.09
CA THR A 324 -26.68 -4.88 26.05
C THR A 324 -25.55 -5.65 25.37
N ILE A 325 -25.88 -6.62 24.51
CA ILE A 325 -24.87 -7.34 23.71
C ILE A 325 -24.14 -6.35 22.79
N ALA A 326 -24.87 -5.50 22.07
CA ALA A 326 -24.30 -4.50 21.19
C ALA A 326 -23.41 -3.52 21.96
N SER A 327 -23.86 -3.02 23.12
CA SER A 327 -23.07 -2.14 23.97
C SER A 327 -21.79 -2.81 24.44
N ALA A 328 -21.84 -4.07 24.90
CA ALA A 328 -20.66 -4.81 25.32
C ALA A 328 -19.66 -5.01 24.17
N LEU A 329 -20.13 -5.37 22.97
CA LEU A 329 -19.28 -5.52 21.79
C LEU A 329 -18.66 -4.20 21.33
N VAL A 330 -19.43 -3.10 21.41
CA VAL A 330 -18.94 -1.75 21.08
C VAL A 330 -17.88 -1.32 22.09
N MET A 331 -18.11 -1.52 23.39
CA MET A 331 -17.16 -1.18 24.44
C MET A 331 -15.88 -2.02 24.36
N ASP A 332 -15.99 -3.31 24.04
CA ASP A 332 -14.85 -4.18 23.77
C ASP A 332 -14.05 -3.73 22.54
N HIS A 333 -14.71 -3.09 21.57
CA HIS A 333 -14.04 -2.49 20.41
C HIS A 333 -13.26 -1.22 20.76
N TYR A 334 -13.63 -0.48 21.83
CA TYR A 334 -12.93 0.73 22.25
C TYR A 334 -11.75 0.42 23.18
N VAL A 335 -10.60 0.06 22.61
CA VAL A 335 -9.35 -0.05 23.37
C VAL A 335 -8.81 1.35 23.69
N PRO A 336 -8.34 1.67 24.92
CA PRO A 336 -7.69 2.93 25.22
C PRO A 336 -6.57 3.25 24.21
N GLY A 337 -6.67 4.40 23.54
CA GLY A 337 -5.75 4.79 22.45
C GLY A 337 -6.26 4.47 21.04
N MET A 338 -7.35 3.72 20.88
CA MET A 338 -8.13 3.70 19.63
C MET A 338 -8.93 4.99 19.49
N LEU A 339 -8.99 5.48 18.26
CA LEU A 339 -9.58 6.76 17.84
C LEU A 339 -10.84 7.15 18.61
N CYS A 340 -10.74 8.26 19.33
CA CYS A 340 -11.81 9.24 19.32
C CYS A 340 -11.27 10.43 18.52
N LYS A 341 -11.79 10.66 17.32
CA LYS A 341 -11.80 12.05 16.82
C LYS A 341 -12.45 12.83 17.95
N LYS A 342 -11.77 13.84 18.50
CA LYS A 342 -12.44 14.85 19.31
C LYS A 342 -13.44 15.55 18.39
N TYR A 343 -14.63 14.98 18.22
CA TYR A 343 -15.78 15.78 17.91
C TYR A 343 -15.94 16.71 19.12
N PRO A 344 -16.04 18.04 18.94
CA PRO A 344 -16.53 18.86 20.01
C PRO A 344 -17.89 18.28 20.36
N VAL A 345 -17.98 17.67 21.55
CA VAL A 345 -19.25 17.39 22.18
C VAL A 345 -19.89 18.76 22.27
N LEU A 346 -20.87 19.03 21.40
CA LEU A 346 -21.86 20.05 21.65
C LEU A 346 -22.55 19.60 22.94
N GLY A 347 -21.95 19.98 24.06
CA GLY A 347 -22.68 20.07 25.31
C GLY A 347 -23.83 21.02 25.03
N VAL A 348 -25.04 20.51 25.19
CA VAL A 348 -26.17 21.11 25.92
C VAL A 348 -27.39 20.21 25.65
N LEU A 349 -27.56 19.23 26.54
CA LEU A 349 -28.84 18.93 27.19
C LEU A 349 -28.54 19.35 28.64
N ALA A 350 -29.30 20.13 29.39
CA ALA A 350 -30.72 20.45 29.53
C ALA A 350 -30.77 21.49 30.71
N PRO A 351 -31.90 22.10 31.13
CA PRO A 351 -33.31 21.74 30.94
C PRO A 351 -34.08 22.62 29.95
#